data_AF-A0A9E0FQG5-F1
#
_entry.id   AF-A0A9E0FQG5-F1
#
_cell.length_a   1.000
_cell.length_b   1.000
_cell.length_c   1.000
_cell.angle_alpha   90.00
_cell.angle_beta   90.00
_cell.angle_gamma   90.00
#
_symmetry.space_group_name_H-M   'P 1'
#
loop_
_entity.id
_entity.type
_entity.pdbx_description
1 polymer ?
#
loop_
_entity_poly.entity_id
_entity_poly.type
_entity_poly.pdbx_seq_one_letter_code
_entity_poly.pdbx_strand_id
1 'polypeptide(L)'
;IATLFLACVISPSLAEKIGAANAFKRAKGWEQTVRAITERAAAEPGLTAVAVDDRFLFNASAYYGRAFFGAVNAPPLKMWVREAHAQNQAEVTDPLTAATGARVLAASLDLIYRDELAQDFKSVSGQEIHSVMLDKKRRRKTELFLGEGFAPLPRDPVTGQPPKPKVAE
;
A
#
# COMPACT_ATOMS: atom_id res chain seq x y z
N ILE A 1 30.16 -1.74 15.75
CA ILE A 1 28.83 -1.66 15.09
C ILE A 1 28.86 -2.30 13.69
N ALA A 2 29.76 -1.90 12.80
CA ALA A 2 29.89 -2.51 11.45
C ALA A 2 30.18 -4.03 11.46
N THR A 3 31.05 -4.51 12.36
CA THR A 3 31.37 -5.94 12.53
C THR A 3 30.20 -6.77 13.07
N LEU A 4 29.37 -6.18 13.95
CA LEU A 4 28.16 -6.84 14.46
C LEU A 4 27.09 -6.97 13.36
N PHE A 5 26.97 -5.94 12.52
CA PHE A 5 26.08 -5.95 11.37
C PHE A 5 26.49 -7.02 10.35
N LEU A 6 27.79 -7.10 10.03
CA LEU A 6 28.32 -8.10 9.11
C LEU A 6 28.14 -9.54 9.65
N ALA A 7 28.34 -9.74 10.95
CA ALA A 7 28.10 -11.04 11.59
C ALA A 7 26.62 -11.47 11.56
N CYS A 8 25.68 -10.53 11.66
CA CYS A 8 24.25 -10.82 11.54
C CYS A 8 23.81 -11.12 10.12
N VAL A 9 24.46 -10.51 9.11
CA VAL A 9 24.22 -10.80 7.69
C VAL A 9 24.74 -12.20 7.31
N ILE A 10 25.89 -12.60 7.85
CA ILE A 10 26.53 -13.89 7.54
C ILE A 10 25.88 -15.05 8.32
N SER A 11 25.26 -14.79 9.48
CA SER A 11 24.65 -15.83 10.32
C SER A 11 23.20 -15.52 10.70
N PRO A 12 22.20 -16.14 10.03
CA PRO A 12 20.79 -16.01 10.38
C PRO A 12 20.46 -16.38 11.83
N SER A 13 21.22 -17.30 12.43
CA SER A 13 21.02 -17.73 13.82
C SER A 13 21.48 -16.68 14.84
N LEU A 14 22.44 -15.83 14.47
CA LEU A 14 22.89 -14.72 15.32
C LEU A 14 21.87 -13.58 15.32
N ALA A 15 21.28 -13.28 14.16
CA ALA A 15 20.21 -12.30 14.01
C ALA A 15 18.92 -12.68 14.77
N GLU A 16 18.60 -13.98 14.85
CA GLU A 16 17.50 -14.52 15.67
C GLU A 16 17.76 -14.33 17.17
N LYS A 17 19.00 -14.53 17.64
CA LYS A 17 19.36 -14.44 19.07
C LYS A 17 19.38 -13.01 19.63
N ILE A 18 19.66 -11.99 18.82
CA ILE A 18 19.78 -10.59 19.27
C ILE A 18 18.50 -9.75 19.06
N GLY A 19 17.37 -10.36 18.68
CA GLY A 19 16.11 -9.64 18.43
C GLY A 19 16.06 -8.82 17.12
N ALA A 20 17.17 -8.74 16.39
CA ALA A 20 17.26 -8.12 15.06
C ALA A 20 16.42 -8.85 13.99
N ALA A 21 16.09 -10.13 14.24
CA ALA A 21 15.17 -10.88 13.39
C ALA A 21 13.82 -10.17 13.19
N ASN A 22 13.30 -9.42 14.18
CA ASN A 22 12.04 -8.69 14.01
C ASN A 22 12.15 -7.51 13.01
N ALA A 23 13.32 -6.89 12.88
CA ALA A 23 13.57 -5.88 11.86
C ALA A 23 13.72 -6.52 10.47
N PHE A 24 14.44 -7.64 10.37
CA PHE A 24 14.56 -8.43 9.13
C PHE A 24 13.23 -9.03 8.67
N LYS A 25 12.41 -9.53 9.61
CA LYS A 25 11.04 -10.04 9.38
C LYS A 25 10.11 -8.93 8.86
N ARG A 26 10.28 -7.69 9.35
CA ARG A 26 9.56 -6.52 8.85
C ARG A 26 10.01 -6.11 7.45
N ALA A 27 11.30 -6.20 7.14
CA ALA A 27 11.84 -5.89 5.81
C ALA A 27 11.46 -6.94 4.75
N LYS A 28 11.27 -8.20 5.17
CA LYS A 28 10.96 -9.29 4.25
C LYS A 28 9.58 -9.13 3.61
N GLY A 29 9.47 -9.50 2.35
CA GLY A 29 8.21 -9.56 1.63
C GLY A 29 7.78 -8.25 0.97
N TRP A 30 8.40 -7.11 1.28
CA TRP A 30 8.04 -5.82 0.67
C TRP A 30 8.32 -5.79 -0.83
N GLU A 31 9.50 -6.23 -1.25
CA GLU A 31 9.85 -6.32 -2.67
C GLU A 31 8.84 -7.19 -3.44
N GLN A 32 8.47 -8.36 -2.90
CA GLN A 32 7.46 -9.23 -3.52
C GLN A 32 6.06 -8.58 -3.55
N THR A 33 5.69 -7.86 -2.49
CA THR A 33 4.40 -7.15 -2.40
C THR A 33 4.34 -6.03 -3.44
N VAL A 34 5.40 -5.22 -3.52
CA VAL A 34 5.50 -4.10 -4.47
C VAL A 34 5.59 -4.63 -5.90
N ARG A 35 6.30 -5.73 -6.14
CA ARG A 35 6.36 -6.36 -7.46
C ARG A 35 4.97 -6.76 -7.94
N ALA A 36 4.14 -7.37 -7.09
CA ALA A 36 2.77 -7.72 -7.44
C ALA A 36 1.93 -6.48 -7.81
N ILE A 37 2.08 -5.37 -7.06
CA ILE A 37 1.44 -4.09 -7.37
C ILE A 37 1.89 -3.57 -8.74
N THR A 38 3.21 -3.51 -8.99
CA THR A 38 3.75 -2.96 -10.24
C THR A 38 3.49 -3.85 -11.45
N GLU A 39 3.48 -5.18 -11.30
CA GLU A 39 3.11 -6.12 -12.36
C GLU A 39 1.64 -5.96 -12.73
N ARG A 40 0.76 -5.86 -11.73
CA ARG A 40 -0.66 -5.57 -12.00
C ARG A 40 -0.84 -4.21 -12.65
N ALA A 41 -0.16 -3.17 -12.15
CA ALA A 41 -0.25 -1.83 -12.72
C ALA A 41 0.24 -1.77 -14.17
N ALA A 42 1.31 -2.50 -14.51
CA ALA A 42 1.83 -2.58 -15.88
C ALA A 42 0.87 -3.27 -16.85
N ALA A 43 0.05 -4.20 -16.36
CA ALA A 43 -0.95 -4.91 -17.16
C ALA A 43 -2.26 -4.11 -17.35
N GLU A 44 -2.47 -3.05 -16.57
CA GLU A 44 -3.71 -2.26 -16.56
C GLU A 44 -3.56 -0.99 -17.41
N PRO A 45 -4.23 -0.89 -18.57
CA PRO A 45 -4.17 0.30 -19.39
C PRO A 45 -4.95 1.46 -18.74
N GLY A 46 -4.45 2.69 -18.96
CA GLY A 46 -5.17 3.92 -18.62
C GLY A 46 -5.25 4.25 -17.13
N LEU A 47 -4.40 3.65 -16.28
CA LEU A 47 -4.31 4.05 -14.88
C LEU A 47 -3.88 5.52 -14.77
N THR A 48 -4.61 6.29 -13.96
CA THR A 48 -4.26 7.66 -13.61
C THR A 48 -3.46 7.76 -12.31
N ALA A 49 -3.48 6.70 -11.49
CA ALA A 49 -2.63 6.55 -10.31
C ALA A 49 -2.57 5.08 -9.85
N VAL A 50 -1.56 4.78 -9.04
CA VAL A 50 -1.57 3.64 -8.11
C VAL A 50 -1.71 4.22 -6.70
N ALA A 51 -2.71 3.80 -5.94
CA ALA A 51 -2.95 4.32 -4.60
C ALA A 51 -2.78 3.24 -3.54
N VAL A 52 -2.23 3.62 -2.38
CA VAL A 52 -2.06 2.75 -1.22
C VAL A 52 -2.71 3.37 0.02
N ASP A 53 -3.07 2.55 1.00
CA ASP A 53 -3.74 2.97 2.25
C ASP A 53 -2.82 2.99 3.49
N ASP A 54 -1.64 2.39 3.41
CA ASP A 54 -0.69 2.30 4.52
C ASP A 54 0.64 3.01 4.22
N ARG A 55 1.14 3.74 5.22
CA ARG A 55 2.41 4.48 5.14
C ARG A 55 3.63 3.61 4.89
N PHE A 56 3.66 2.37 5.40
CA PHE A 56 4.79 1.48 5.14
C PHE A 56 4.72 0.93 3.72
N LEU A 57 3.52 0.61 3.23
CA LEU A 57 3.32 0.21 1.84
C LEU A 57 3.67 1.34 0.87
N PHE A 58 3.32 2.59 1.18
CA PHE A 58 3.73 3.75 0.36
C PHE A 58 5.25 3.86 0.26
N ASN A 59 5.94 3.89 1.39
CA ASN A 59 7.40 4.00 1.41
C ASN A 59 8.08 2.79 0.75
N ALA A 60 7.55 1.58 0.96
CA ALA A 60 8.03 0.38 0.28
C ALA A 60 7.82 0.47 -1.24
N SER A 61 6.65 0.93 -1.68
CA SER A 61 6.32 1.09 -3.11
C SER A 61 7.20 2.15 -3.76
N ALA A 62 7.40 3.29 -3.11
CA ALA A 62 8.31 4.34 -3.56
C ALA A 62 9.75 3.81 -3.68
N TYR A 63 10.22 2.99 -2.73
CA TYR A 63 11.58 2.45 -2.74
C TYR A 63 11.77 1.30 -3.74
N TYR A 64 11.03 0.21 -3.58
CA TYR A 64 11.17 -1.00 -4.40
C TYR A 64 10.60 -0.82 -5.82
N GLY A 65 9.58 0.02 -5.97
CA GLY A 65 8.93 0.33 -7.24
C GLY A 65 9.50 1.56 -7.95
N ARG A 66 10.57 2.18 -7.44
CA ARG A 66 11.15 3.43 -7.99
C ARG A 66 11.41 3.41 -9.50
N ALA A 67 11.80 2.25 -10.04
CA ALA A 67 12.04 2.10 -11.47
C ALA A 67 10.73 2.14 -12.28
N PHE A 68 9.66 1.53 -11.76
CA PHE A 68 8.33 1.56 -12.37
C PHE A 68 7.72 2.96 -12.25
N PHE A 69 7.62 3.51 -11.03
CA PHE A 69 6.98 4.80 -10.78
C PHE A 69 7.78 6.01 -11.32
N GLY A 70 9.08 5.85 -11.51
CA GLY A 70 9.94 6.87 -12.14
C GLY A 70 9.99 6.81 -13.67
N ALA A 71 9.34 5.83 -14.29
CA ALA A 71 9.31 5.72 -15.75
C ALA A 71 8.42 6.81 -16.37
N VAL A 72 8.77 7.23 -17.59
CA VAL A 72 7.99 8.20 -18.35
C VAL A 72 6.58 7.64 -18.58
N ASN A 73 5.56 8.46 -18.30
CA ASN A 73 4.14 8.09 -18.40
C ASN A 73 3.67 6.98 -17.45
N ALA A 74 4.47 6.58 -16.46
CA ALA A 74 3.97 5.68 -15.42
C ALA A 74 2.88 6.37 -14.59
N PRO A 75 1.84 5.65 -14.14
CA PRO A 75 0.89 6.19 -13.19
C PRO A 75 1.61 6.56 -11.89
N PRO A 76 1.40 7.77 -11.34
CA PRO A 76 2.06 8.17 -10.11
C PRO A 76 1.59 7.33 -8.92
N LEU A 77 2.49 7.11 -7.96
CA LEU A 77 2.15 6.56 -6.65
C LEU A 77 1.46 7.64 -5.80
N LYS A 78 0.33 7.30 -5.19
CA LYS A 78 -0.47 8.18 -4.34
C LYS A 78 -0.84 7.52 -3.02
N MET A 79 -1.06 8.34 -2.00
CA MET A 79 -1.51 7.93 -0.68
C MET A 79 -2.99 8.25 -0.53
N TRP A 80 -3.81 7.26 -0.18
CA TRP A 80 -5.19 7.52 0.20
C TRP A 80 -5.23 8.25 1.55
N VAL A 81 -5.98 9.36 1.61
CA VAL A 81 -6.18 10.11 2.85
C VAL A 81 -7.45 9.60 3.50
N ARG A 82 -7.28 8.77 4.53
CA ARG A 82 -8.38 8.14 5.24
C ARG A 82 -9.23 9.16 5.99
N GLU A 83 -8.60 10.04 6.74
CA GLU A 83 -9.27 10.96 7.65
C GLU A 83 -9.45 12.37 7.06
N ALA A 84 -10.19 13.23 7.74
CA ALA A 84 -10.43 14.62 7.31
C ALA A 84 -9.15 15.44 7.15
N HIS A 85 -8.09 15.06 7.85
CA HIS A 85 -6.77 15.68 7.80
C HIS A 85 -5.68 14.63 7.67
N ALA A 86 -4.60 15.01 7.00
CA ALA A 86 -3.45 14.15 6.81
C ALA A 86 -2.83 13.73 8.16
N GLN A 87 -2.64 12.43 8.36
CA GLN A 87 -2.07 11.82 9.56
C GLN A 87 -0.58 11.47 9.40
N ASN A 88 -0.05 11.56 8.19
CA ASN A 88 1.35 11.30 7.90
C ASN A 88 1.86 12.14 6.71
N GLN A 89 3.18 12.17 6.52
CA GLN A 89 3.80 13.00 5.49
C GLN A 89 3.38 12.61 4.06
N ALA A 90 3.13 11.33 3.77
CA ALA A 90 2.72 10.88 2.44
C ALA A 90 1.30 11.36 2.09
N GLU A 91 0.40 11.43 3.08
CA GLU A 91 -0.93 12.03 2.93
C GLU A 91 -0.86 13.55 2.67
N VAL A 92 0.23 14.22 3.07
CA VAL A 92 0.44 15.64 2.78
C VAL A 92 1.04 15.85 1.38
N THR A 93 2.08 15.09 1.02
CA THR A 93 2.84 15.36 -0.20
C THR A 93 2.27 14.72 -1.43
N ASP A 94 1.71 13.52 -1.30
CA ASP A 94 1.24 12.73 -2.44
C ASP A 94 -0.18 12.19 -2.24
N PRO A 95 -1.16 13.04 -1.81
CA PRO A 95 -2.52 12.58 -1.62
C PRO A 95 -3.15 12.12 -2.93
N LEU A 96 -3.94 11.05 -2.87
CA LEU A 96 -4.89 10.72 -3.91
C LEU A 96 -5.97 11.81 -3.93
N THR A 97 -6.14 12.44 -5.08
CA THR A 97 -7.15 13.49 -5.29
C THR A 97 -8.07 13.12 -6.43
N ALA A 98 -9.21 13.81 -6.54
CA ALA A 98 -10.12 13.64 -7.68
C ALA A 98 -9.41 13.85 -9.04
N ALA A 99 -8.40 14.72 -9.10
CA ALA A 99 -7.64 14.99 -10.32
C ALA A 99 -6.78 13.80 -10.79
N THR A 100 -6.28 12.98 -9.86
CA THR A 100 -5.47 11.79 -10.16
C THR A 100 -6.26 10.49 -10.02
N GLY A 101 -7.52 10.57 -9.63
CA GLY A 101 -8.33 9.44 -9.20
C GLY A 101 -9.35 8.94 -10.21
N ALA A 102 -9.18 9.24 -11.50
CA ALA A 102 -10.15 8.82 -12.52
C ALA A 102 -10.19 7.30 -12.70
N ARG A 103 -9.03 6.62 -12.73
CA ARG A 103 -8.90 5.16 -12.76
C ARG A 103 -7.66 4.74 -11.99
N VAL A 104 -7.84 4.08 -10.85
CA VAL A 104 -6.80 3.84 -9.86
C VAL A 104 -6.64 2.35 -9.63
N LEU A 105 -5.41 1.87 -9.62
CA LEU A 105 -5.10 0.60 -8.97
C LEU A 105 -4.90 0.87 -7.48
N ALA A 106 -5.88 0.51 -6.68
CA ALA A 106 -5.81 0.61 -5.23
C ALA A 106 -5.14 -0.65 -4.66
N ALA A 107 -4.23 -0.48 -3.71
CA ALA A 107 -3.54 -1.54 -3.01
C ALA A 107 -3.69 -1.36 -1.51
N SER A 108 -4.55 -2.18 -0.91
CA SER A 108 -4.87 -2.14 0.51
C SER A 108 -4.04 -3.16 1.28
N LEU A 109 -3.17 -2.68 2.17
CA LEU A 109 -2.45 -3.52 3.13
C LEU A 109 -3.29 -3.77 4.39
N ASP A 110 -3.97 -2.72 4.85
CA ASP A 110 -4.83 -2.76 6.01
C ASP A 110 -6.24 -3.15 5.58
N LEU A 111 -6.46 -4.46 5.45
CA LEU A 111 -7.73 -5.02 4.95
C LEU A 111 -8.97 -4.58 5.76
N ILE A 112 -8.78 -4.07 6.98
CA ILE A 112 -9.84 -3.48 7.80
C ILE A 112 -10.37 -2.16 7.23
N TYR A 113 -9.57 -1.43 6.45
CA TYR A 113 -9.93 -0.17 5.80
C TYR A 113 -10.19 -0.33 4.30
N ARG A 114 -10.05 -1.55 3.76
CA ARG A 114 -10.27 -1.84 2.34
C ARG A 114 -11.63 -1.36 1.86
N ASP A 115 -12.68 -1.64 2.63
CA ASP A 115 -14.05 -1.25 2.26
C ASP A 115 -14.26 0.28 2.39
N GLU A 116 -13.56 0.93 3.33
CA GLU A 116 -13.56 2.40 3.47
C GLU A 116 -12.85 3.08 2.29
N LEU A 117 -11.78 2.48 1.77
CA LEU A 117 -11.10 2.93 0.56
C LEU A 117 -11.97 2.69 -0.68
N ALA A 118 -12.60 1.52 -0.78
CA ALA A 118 -13.41 1.14 -1.93
C ALA A 118 -14.63 2.06 -2.13
N GLN A 119 -15.30 2.46 -1.05
CA GLN A 119 -16.48 3.34 -1.12
C GLN A 119 -16.19 4.78 -1.57
N ASP A 120 -14.92 5.19 -1.58
CA ASP A 120 -14.51 6.49 -2.11
C ASP A 120 -14.44 6.50 -3.65
N PHE A 121 -14.71 5.37 -4.30
CA PHE A 121 -14.82 5.26 -5.75
C PHE A 121 -16.28 5.07 -6.16
N LYS A 122 -16.62 5.52 -7.38
CA LYS A 122 -17.96 5.30 -7.95
C LYS A 122 -18.21 3.83 -8.27
N SER A 123 -17.17 3.12 -8.69
CA SER A 123 -17.19 1.69 -8.97
C SER A 123 -15.86 1.06 -8.62
N VAL A 124 -15.92 -0.22 -8.21
CA VAL A 124 -14.74 -1.05 -7.98
C VAL A 124 -14.85 -2.36 -8.74
N SER A 125 -13.73 -2.88 -9.22
CA SER A 125 -13.67 -4.14 -9.98
C SER A 125 -12.30 -4.80 -9.86
N GLY A 126 -12.13 -5.99 -10.44
CA GLY A 126 -10.81 -6.62 -10.60
C GLY A 126 -10.11 -6.93 -9.28
N GLN A 127 -10.87 -7.33 -8.26
CA GLN A 127 -10.34 -7.66 -6.94
C GLN A 127 -9.38 -8.86 -7.02
N GLU A 128 -8.21 -8.71 -6.41
CA GLU A 128 -7.17 -9.72 -6.36
C GLU A 128 -6.47 -9.67 -4.99
N ILE A 129 -6.31 -10.81 -4.34
CA ILE A 129 -5.58 -10.89 -3.06
C ILE A 129 -4.20 -11.50 -3.30
N HIS A 130 -3.16 -10.71 -3.07
CA HIS A 130 -1.79 -11.23 -2.99
C HIS A 130 -1.42 -11.56 -1.55
N SER A 131 -0.75 -12.70 -1.36
CA SER A 131 -0.28 -13.14 -0.05
C SER A 131 1.18 -13.53 -0.11
N VAL A 132 2.04 -12.79 0.62
CA VAL A 132 3.48 -13.05 0.71
C VAL A 132 3.81 -13.71 2.05
N MET A 133 4.50 -14.84 2.01
CA MET A 133 5.02 -15.50 3.21
C MET A 133 6.18 -14.69 3.81
N LEU A 134 6.02 -14.26 5.06
CA LEU A 134 7.08 -13.59 5.82
C LEU A 134 7.98 -14.63 6.51
N ASP A 135 7.36 -15.65 7.09
CA ASP A 135 8.00 -16.83 7.65
C ASP A 135 7.04 -18.02 7.62
N LYS A 136 7.40 -19.12 8.30
CA LYS A 136 6.62 -20.36 8.33
C LYS A 136 5.17 -20.19 8.84
N LYS A 137 4.86 -19.13 9.59
CA LYS A 137 3.56 -18.91 10.23
C LYS A 137 2.86 -17.63 9.79
N ARG A 138 3.60 -16.62 9.33
CA ARG A 138 3.07 -15.28 9.06
C ARG A 138 3.04 -14.96 7.58
N ARG A 139 1.93 -14.35 7.15
CA ARG A 139 1.67 -13.87 5.79
C ARG A 139 1.34 -12.39 5.84
N ARG A 140 1.80 -11.65 4.83
CA ARG A 140 1.30 -10.31 4.51
C ARG A 140 0.30 -10.45 3.38
N LYS A 141 -0.94 -10.02 3.61
CA LYS A 141 -1.96 -9.95 2.58
C LYS A 141 -2.05 -8.52 2.09
N THR A 142 -2.20 -8.36 0.78
CA THR A 142 -2.48 -7.08 0.15
C THR A 142 -3.59 -7.33 -0.86
N GLU A 143 -4.68 -6.59 -0.74
CA GLU A 143 -5.77 -6.67 -1.71
C GLU A 143 -5.62 -5.55 -2.74
N LEU A 144 -5.66 -5.92 -4.00
CA LEU A 144 -5.66 -5.01 -5.13
C LEU A 144 -7.06 -4.93 -5.72
N PHE A 145 -7.45 -3.75 -6.17
CA PHE A 145 -8.65 -3.59 -6.98
C PHE A 145 -8.54 -2.34 -7.84
N LEU A 146 -9.32 -2.29 -8.91
CA LEU A 146 -9.50 -1.10 -9.72
C LEU A 146 -10.62 -0.26 -9.13
N GLY A 147 -10.34 1.00 -8.84
CA GLY A 147 -11.34 2.01 -8.47
C GLY A 147 -11.48 3.05 -9.56
N GLU A 148 -12.72 3.38 -9.94
CA GLU A 148 -12.99 4.42 -10.94
C GLU A 148 -13.76 5.60 -10.34
N GLY A 149 -13.38 6.80 -10.78
CA GLY A 149 -14.04 8.05 -10.40
C GLY A 149 -13.95 8.34 -8.91
N PHE A 150 -12.73 8.40 -8.36
CA PHE A 150 -12.47 8.76 -6.97
C PHE A 150 -13.20 10.06 -6.58
N ALA A 151 -14.09 9.93 -5.61
CA ALA A 151 -14.93 10.97 -5.04
C ALA A 151 -15.08 10.64 -3.56
N PRO A 152 -14.09 11.01 -2.72
CA PRO A 152 -14.08 10.58 -1.33
C PRO A 152 -15.32 11.06 -0.60
N LEU A 153 -15.95 10.15 0.14
CA LEU A 153 -17.14 10.48 0.90
C LEU A 153 -16.79 11.53 1.98
N PRO A 154 -17.70 12.48 2.28
CA PRO A 154 -17.49 13.43 3.36
C PRO A 154 -17.13 12.69 4.65
N ARG A 155 -15.98 13.04 5.23
CA ARG A 155 -15.57 12.51 6.53
C ARG A 155 -16.44 13.10 7.62
N ASP A 156 -16.65 12.33 8.67
CA ASP A 156 -17.44 12.76 9.82
C ASP A 156 -16.81 14.03 10.44
N PRO A 157 -17.58 15.11 10.66
CA PRO A 157 -17.03 16.39 11.08
C PRO A 157 -16.51 16.40 12.53
N VAL A 158 -16.86 15.39 13.34
CA VAL A 158 -16.45 15.29 14.76
C VAL A 158 -15.24 14.38 14.91
N THR A 159 -15.29 13.20 14.30
CA THR A 159 -14.28 12.15 14.41
C THR A 159 -13.23 12.21 13.30
N GLY A 160 -13.52 12.89 12.20
CA GLY A 160 -12.67 12.92 11.00
C GLY A 160 -12.65 11.62 10.21
N GLN A 161 -13.43 10.60 10.60
CA GLN A 161 -13.38 9.27 10.00
C GLN A 161 -14.28 9.14 8.76
N PRO A 162 -13.99 8.22 7.82
CA PRO A 162 -14.92 7.91 6.75
C PRO A 162 -16.23 7.33 7.31
N PRO A 163 -17.36 7.48 6.60
CA PRO A 163 -18.59 6.81 6.98
C PRO A 163 -18.36 5.29 6.97
N LYS A 164 -19.07 4.58 7.85
CA LYS A 164 -18.96 3.11 7.91
C LYS A 164 -19.36 2.51 6.56
N PRO A 165 -18.57 1.56 6.02
CA PRO A 165 -18.93 0.85 4.81
C PRO A 165 -20.29 0.19 4.95
N LYS A 166 -21.10 0.28 3.90
CA LYS A 166 -22.32 -0.51 3.79
C LYS A 166 -21.86 -1.96 3.65
N VAL A 167 -22.20 -2.80 4.63
CA VAL A 167 -21.91 -4.24 4.55
C VAL A 167 -22.54 -4.76 3.26
N ALA A 168 -21.74 -5.36 2.39
CA ALA A 168 -22.28 -6.12 1.27
C ALA A 168 -23.02 -7.34 1.86
N GLU A 169 -24.35 -7.39 1.67
CA GLU A 169 -25.15 -8.60 1.92
C GLU A 169 -24.70 -9.77 1.03
#